data_AF-A0A533VFL7-F1
#
_entry.id   AF-A0A533VFL7-F1
#
_cell.length_a   1.000
_cell.length_b   1.000
_cell.length_c   1.000
_cell.angle_alpha   90.00
_cell.angle_beta   90.00
_cell.angle_gamma   90.00
#
_symmetry.space_group_name_H-M   'P 1'
#
loop_
_entity.id
_entity.type
_entity.pdbx_description
1 polymer ?
#
loop_
_entity_poly.entity_id
_entity_poly.type
_entity_poly.pdbx_seq_one_letter_code
_entity_poly.pdbx_strand_id
1 'polypeptide(L)' 'MYDPLAKLATKTNSSRAGAETGIPCPNCNQQNPKNSQFCNGCGSKLLQICSKCNQSNPIDASFCSKCGS' A
#
# COMPACT_ATOMS: atom_id res chain seq x y z
N MET A 1 4.56 24.13 -48.83
CA MET A 1 3.54 23.14 -49.19
C MET A 1 3.81 21.89 -48.35
N TYR A 2 3.68 22.03 -47.03
CA TYR A 2 2.74 21.30 -46.16
C TYR A 2 2.95 19.77 -46.20
N ASP A 3 3.72 19.24 -45.26
CA ASP A 3 3.67 17.85 -44.83
C ASP A 3 2.72 17.80 -43.62
N PRO A 4 1.45 17.39 -43.79
CA PRO A 4 0.50 17.34 -42.69
C PRO A 4 0.70 16.02 -41.94
N LEU A 5 0.79 16.12 -40.60
CA LEU A 5 0.55 15.04 -39.63
C LEU A 5 1.77 14.23 -39.13
N ALA A 6 2.76 14.91 -38.55
CA ALA A 6 3.38 14.39 -37.33
C ALA A 6 2.46 14.68 -36.14
N LYS A 7 1.40 13.87 -35.98
CA LYS A 7 0.60 13.80 -34.75
C LYS A 7 1.50 13.28 -33.64
N LEU A 8 2.23 14.18 -32.98
CA LEU A 8 2.84 13.93 -31.68
C LEU A 8 1.69 13.82 -30.68
N ALA A 9 1.10 12.62 -30.63
CA ALA A 9 0.17 12.21 -29.61
C ALA A 9 0.85 12.36 -28.26
N THR A 10 0.35 13.33 -27.50
CA THR A 10 0.18 13.32 -26.04
C THR A 10 0.46 11.95 -25.41
N LYS A 11 1.67 11.76 -24.90
CA LYS A 11 1.94 10.71 -23.92
C LYS A 11 1.44 11.19 -22.55
N THR A 12 0.12 11.24 -22.40
CA THR A 12 -0.52 11.24 -21.09
C THR A 12 -0.25 9.88 -20.48
N ASN A 13 0.79 9.74 -19.67
CA ASN A 13 0.87 8.62 -18.74
C ASN A 13 1.15 9.13 -17.33
N SER A 14 0.12 9.80 -16.81
CA SER A 14 -0.14 9.85 -15.38
C SER A 14 -0.43 8.42 -14.91
N SER A 15 0.60 7.69 -14.52
CA SER A 15 0.49 6.48 -13.69
C SER A 15 1.83 6.18 -13.02
N ARG A 16 2.29 7.15 -12.23
CA ARG A 16 3.02 6.85 -11.01
C ARG A 16 2.23 7.42 -9.83
N ALA A 17 0.91 7.20 -9.84
CA ALA A 17 0.22 7.01 -8.57
C ALA A 17 0.92 5.81 -7.95
N GLY A 18 1.68 6.06 -6.89
CA GLY A 18 2.49 5.06 -6.24
C GLY A 18 1.68 3.79 -6.09
N ALA A 19 2.16 2.71 -6.68
CA ALA A 19 1.87 1.38 -6.18
C ALA A 19 2.48 1.30 -4.77
N GLU A 20 1.94 2.06 -3.83
CA GLU A 20 1.98 1.71 -2.44
C GLU A 20 1.28 0.35 -2.40
N THR A 21 2.10 -0.70 -2.38
CA THR A 21 1.67 -2.09 -2.38
C THR A 21 0.86 -2.30 -1.11
N GLY A 22 -0.43 -2.02 -1.17
CA GLY A 22 -1.30 -2.09 -0.01
C GLY A 22 -1.24 -3.48 0.64
N ILE A 23 -1.45 -3.54 1.94
CA ILE A 23 -1.56 -4.82 2.65
C ILE A 23 -2.98 -5.36 2.45
N PRO A 24 -3.13 -6.62 2.00
CA PRO A 24 -4.44 -7.25 1.93
C PRO A 24 -4.94 -7.56 3.34
N CYS A 25 -6.23 -7.38 3.58
CA CYS A 25 -6.84 -7.76 4.85
C CYS A 25 -6.95 -9.28 4.95
N PRO A 26 -6.42 -9.94 6.00
CA PRO A 26 -6.52 -11.39 6.13
C PRO A 26 -7.95 -11.89 6.40
N ASN A 27 -8.89 -10.99 6.77
CA ASN A 27 -10.28 -11.34 7.08
C ASN A 27 -11.21 -11.24 5.86
N CYS A 28 -11.03 -10.20 5.03
CA CYS A 28 -11.94 -9.93 3.90
C CYS A 28 -11.24 -9.70 2.55
N ASN A 29 -9.91 -9.80 2.52
CA ASN A 29 -9.05 -9.61 1.35
C ASN A 29 -9.06 -8.20 0.71
N GLN A 30 -9.69 -7.21 1.36
CA GLN A 30 -9.63 -5.81 0.93
C GLN A 30 -8.17 -5.32 0.89
N GLN A 31 -7.77 -4.66 -0.20
CA GLN A 31 -6.47 -4.01 -0.29
C GLN A 31 -6.51 -2.68 0.47
N ASN A 32 -5.60 -2.51 1.43
CA ASN A 32 -5.53 -1.34 2.31
C ASN A 32 -4.14 -0.68 2.25
N PRO A 33 -4.00 0.63 2.53
CA PRO A 33 -2.69 1.28 2.63
C PRO A 33 -1.76 0.57 3.63
N LYS A 34 -0.45 0.56 3.38
CA LYS A 34 0.55 -0.16 4.22
C LYS A 34 0.56 0.31 5.69
N ASN A 35 0.17 1.55 5.93
CA ASN A 35 0.11 2.22 7.22
C ASN A 35 -1.30 2.22 7.84
N SER A 36 -2.28 1.55 7.21
CA SER A 36 -3.64 1.48 7.73
C SER A 36 -3.70 0.58 8.97
N GLN A 37 -4.18 1.13 10.10
CA GLN A 37 -4.28 0.36 11.37
C GLN A 37 -5.48 -0.60 11.36
N PHE A 38 -6.54 -0.27 10.63
CA PHE A 38 -7.79 -1.01 10.53
C PHE A 38 -8.21 -1.15 9.06
N CYS A 39 -8.86 -2.26 8.72
CA CYS A 39 -9.37 -2.50 7.39
C CYS A 39 -10.53 -1.55 7.06
N ASN A 40 -10.46 -0.88 5.91
CA ASN A 40 -11.51 0.02 5.42
C ASN A 40 -12.78 -0.72 4.97
N GLY A 41 -12.69 -2.05 4.76
CA GLY A 41 -13.83 -2.88 4.36
C GLY A 41 -14.57 -3.52 5.53
N CYS A 42 -13.84 -4.14 6.48
CA CYS A 42 -14.44 -4.92 7.57
C CYS A 42 -14.09 -4.42 8.98
N GLY A 43 -13.21 -3.43 9.14
CA GLY A 43 -12.80 -2.91 10.45
C GLY A 43 -11.78 -3.76 11.22
N SER A 44 -11.37 -4.93 10.72
CA SER A 44 -10.36 -5.77 11.38
C SER A 44 -8.99 -5.05 11.48
N LYS A 45 -8.26 -5.26 12.57
CA LYS A 45 -6.90 -4.71 12.75
C LYS A 45 -5.95 -5.28 11.71
N LEU A 46 -5.10 -4.42 11.13
CA LEU A 46 -4.10 -4.77 10.13
C LEU A 46 -2.66 -4.61 10.61
N LEU A 47 -2.47 -3.81 11.67
CA LEU A 47 -1.19 -3.59 12.33
C LEU A 47 -1.28 -3.95 13.81
N GLN A 48 -0.16 -4.41 14.35
CA GLN A 48 0.06 -4.66 15.77
C GLN A 48 1.21 -3.79 16.28
N ILE A 49 1.10 -3.32 17.53
CA ILE A 49 2.15 -2.54 18.18
C ILE A 49 3.01 -3.49 19.02
N CYS A 50 4.30 -3.52 18.75
CA CYS A 50 5.25 -4.29 19.56
C CYS A 50 5.27 -3.75 20.99
N SER A 51 4.95 -4.60 21.97
CA SER A 51 4.90 -4.20 23.38
C SER A 51 6.26 -3.85 23.99
N LYS A 52 7.37 -4.21 23.33
CA LYS A 52 8.73 -3.90 23.80
C LYS A 52 9.24 -2.54 23.33
N CYS A 53 9.01 -2.19 22.06
CA CYS A 53 9.62 -1.02 21.43
C CYS A 53 8.62 -0.07 20.73
N ASN A 54 7.32 -0.34 20.88
CA ASN A 54 6.20 0.42 20.31
C ASN A 54 6.21 0.54 18.77
N GLN A 55 6.89 -0.37 18.08
CA GLN A 55 6.91 -0.40 16.61
C GLN A 55 5.59 -0.95 16.07
N SER A 56 5.01 -0.27 15.08
CA SER A 56 3.92 -0.81 14.27
C SER A 56 4.46 -1.85 13.30
N ASN A 57 3.95 -3.08 13.40
CA ASN A 57 4.26 -4.19 12.51
C ASN A 57 2.97 -4.71 11.85
N PRO A 58 3.05 -5.35 10.67
CA PRO A 58 1.93 -6.08 10.09
C PRO A 58 1.34 -7.08 11.07
N ILE A 59 0.02 -7.27 11.04
CA ILE A 59 -0.66 -8.26 11.91
C ILE A 59 -0.17 -9.70 11.66
N ASP A 60 0.34 -9.99 10.47
CA ASP A 60 0.91 -11.29 10.09
C ASP A 60 2.42 -11.44 10.46
N ALA A 61 3.07 -10.36 10.91
CA ALA A 61 4.47 -10.42 11.29
C ALA A 61 4.66 -11.32 12.52
N SER A 62 5.49 -12.37 12.37
CA SER A 62 5.81 -13.30 13.47
C SER A 62 6.74 -12.68 14.52
N PHE A 63 7.54 -11.68 14.14
CA PHE A 63 8.49 -10.98 15.00
C PHE A 63 8.52 -9.48 14.69
N CYS A 64 8.92 -8.69 15.67
CA CYS A 64 9.09 -7.25 15.53
C CYS A 64 10.26 -6.92 14.59
N SER A 65 9.97 -6.20 13.51
CA SER A 65 10.96 -5.78 12.51
C SER A 65 12.02 -4.80 13.04
N LYS A 66 11.78 -4.17 14.20
CA LYS A 66 12.70 -3.21 14.82
C LYS A 66 13.58 -3.82 15.91
N CYS A 67 13.03 -4.68 16.77
CA CYS A 67 13.74 -5.19 17.96
C CYS A 67 13.85 -6.72 18.02
N GLY A 68 13.27 -7.45 17.06
CA GLY A 68 13.37 -8.91 16.94
C GLY A 68 12.55 -9.71 17.96
N SER A 69 11.79 -9.04 18.84
CA SER A 69 10.92 -9.70 19.83
C SER A 69 9.63 -10.24 19.23
#